data_AF-A0A519PTD4-F1
#
_entry.id   AF-A0A519PTD4-F1
#
_cell.length_a   1.000
_cell.length_b   1.000
_cell.length_c   1.000
_cell.angle_alpha   90.00
_cell.angle_beta   90.00
_cell.angle_gamma   90.00
#
_symmetry.space_group_name_H-M   'P 1'
#
loop_
_entity.id
_entity.type
_entity.pdbx_description
1 polymer ?
#
loop_
_entity_poly.entity_id
_entity_poly.type
_entity_poly.pdbx_seq_one_letter_code
_entity_poly.pdbx_strand_id
1 'polypeptide(L)'
;VLSVVVAVRRGETPILTASFIGRRRPLSDASLWRAFWTHPLLTWKVTGGIHWEAIKIMLKGARYRDRGAPPAHAVTTGAPR
;
A
#
# COMPACT_ATOMS: atom_id res chain seq x y z
N VAL A 1 -13.49 -14.48 11.94
CA VAL A 1 -13.12 -13.51 10.88
C VAL A 1 -12.01 -12.66 11.48
N LEU A 2 -10.92 -12.42 10.75
CA LEU A 2 -9.79 -11.60 11.20
C LEU A 2 -9.85 -10.27 10.45
N SER A 3 -9.67 -9.13 11.12
CA SER A 3 -9.55 -7.84 10.45
C SER A 3 -8.34 -7.08 10.97
N VAL A 4 -7.70 -6.34 10.08
CA VAL A 4 -6.59 -5.44 10.39
C VAL A 4 -6.90 -4.09 9.76
N VAL A 5 -6.74 -3.02 10.53
CA VAL A 5 -6.96 -1.65 10.08
C VAL A 5 -5.70 -0.84 10.35
N VAL A 6 -5.22 -0.15 9.31
CA VAL A 6 -4.16 0.84 9.41
C VAL A 6 -4.80 2.20 9.12
N ALA A 7 -4.75 3.10 10.09
CA ALA A 7 -5.27 4.46 9.96
C ALA A 7 -4.14 5.47 10.16
N VAL A 8 -4.02 6.41 9.23
CA VAL A 8 -3.08 7.54 9.28
C VAL A 8 -3.88 8.80 9.58
N ARG A 9 -3.46 9.56 10.60
CA ARG A 9 -4.08 10.84 11.00
C ARG A 9 -3.04 11.97 11.00
N ARG A 10 -3.49 13.19 10.72
CA ARG A 10 -2.74 14.45 10.93
C ARG A 10 -3.51 15.23 11.99
N GLY A 11 -3.00 15.23 13.22
CA GLY A 11 -3.79 15.66 14.38
C GLY A 11 -5.03 14.78 14.52
N GLU A 12 -6.20 15.41 14.63
CA GLU A 12 -7.49 14.71 14.70
C GLU A 12 -8.06 14.31 13.33
N THR A 13 -7.47 14.78 12.22
CA THR A 13 -8.01 14.53 10.88
C THR A 13 -7.48 13.21 10.29
N PRO A 14 -8.35 12.26 9.92
CA PRO A 14 -7.95 11.05 9.20
C PRO A 14 -7.53 11.37 7.76
N ILE A 15 -6.36 10.89 7.35
CA ILE A 15 -5.79 11.10 6.00
C ILE A 15 -5.95 9.85 5.14
N LEU A 16 -5.79 8.67 5.74
CA LEU A 16 -5.84 7.39 5.04
C LEU A 16 -6.32 6.30 5.99
N THR A 17 -7.25 5.48 5.51
CA THR A 17 -7.70 4.28 6.21
C THR A 17 -7.60 3.09 5.26
N ALA A 18 -6.78 2.10 5.60
CA ALA A 18 -6.68 0.84 4.89
C ALA A 18 -7.19 -0.27 5.81
N SER A 19 -8.28 -0.94 5.42
CA SER A 19 -8.87 -2.06 6.17
C SER A 19 -8.80 -3.35 5.36
N PHE A 20 -8.31 -4.41 5.98
CA PHE A 20 -8.29 -5.75 5.41
C PHE A 20 -9.10 -6.70 6.28
N ILE A 21 -10.00 -7.49 5.68
CA ILE A 21 -10.83 -8.48 6.38
C ILE A 21 -10.59 -9.86 5.75
N GLY A 22 -10.11 -10.80 6.56
CA GLY A 22 -9.88 -12.19 6.18
C GLY A 22 -10.87 -13.14 6.84
N ARG A 23 -11.44 -14.07 6.06
CA ARG A 23 -12.16 -15.23 6.61
C ARG A 23 -11.20 -16.42 6.67
N ARG A 24 -11.03 -17.00 7.85
CA ARG A 24 -10.26 -18.26 8.01
C ARG A 24 -10.93 -19.33 7.16
N ARG A 25 -10.12 -20.01 6.34
CA ARG A 25 -10.51 -21.25 5.65
C ARG A 25 -9.61 -22.38 6.18
N PRO A 26 -10.11 -23.63 6.19
CA PRO A 26 -9.26 -24.79 6.48
C PRO A 26 -8.05 -24.80 5.54
N LEU A 27 -6.86 -25.12 6.08
CA LEU A 27 -5.64 -25.25 5.30
C LEU A 27 -5.61 -26.64 4.65
N SER A 28 -6.18 -26.74 3.46
CA SER A 28 -6.19 -27.96 2.65
C SER A 28 -5.55 -27.73 1.28
N ASP A 29 -5.10 -28.79 0.62
CA ASP A 29 -4.47 -28.70 -0.71
C ASP A 29 -5.38 -28.03 -1.75
N ALA A 30 -6.67 -28.37 -1.75
CA ALA A 30 -7.65 -27.73 -2.62
C ALA A 30 -7.78 -26.21 -2.35
N SER A 31 -7.71 -25.80 -1.08
CA SER A 31 -7.76 -24.39 -0.71
C SER A 31 -6.49 -23.63 -1.13
N LEU A 32 -5.33 -24.27 -1.04
CA LEU A 32 -4.04 -23.73 -1.45
C LEU A 32 -3.95 -23.59 -2.97
N TRP A 33 -4.33 -24.63 -3.72
CA TRP A 33 -4.41 -24.57 -5.18
C TRP A 33 -5.36 -23.46 -5.64
N ARG A 34 -6.54 -23.37 -5.03
CA ARG A 34 -7.47 -22.28 -5.34
C ARG A 34 -6.85 -20.91 -5.02
N ALA A 35 -6.17 -20.75 -3.89
CA ALA A 35 -5.49 -19.49 -3.54
C ALA A 35 -4.38 -19.16 -4.55
N PHE A 36 -3.58 -20.15 -4.94
CA PHE A 36 -2.51 -20.04 -5.93
C PHE A 36 -2.99 -19.59 -7.30
N TRP A 37 -4.22 -19.93 -7.72
CA TRP A 37 -4.77 -19.43 -8.99
C TRP A 37 -5.50 -18.09 -8.85
N THR A 38 -6.06 -17.78 -7.67
CA THR A 38 -6.87 -16.57 -7.47
C THR A 38 -6.09 -15.35 -6.98
N HIS A 39 -4.95 -15.54 -6.30
CA HIS A 39 -4.13 -14.46 -5.73
C HIS A 39 -2.85 -14.06 -6.51
N PRO A 40 -2.37 -14.73 -7.58
CA PRO A 40 -1.22 -14.23 -8.35
C PRO A 40 -1.65 -13.03 -9.21
N LEU A 41 -2.89 -13.03 -9.71
CA LEU A 41 -3.49 -11.89 -10.40
C LEU A 41 -3.53 -10.64 -9.54
N LEU A 42 -3.48 -10.77 -8.21
CA LEU A 42 -3.47 -9.64 -7.28
C LEU A 42 -2.16 -8.83 -7.40
N THR A 43 -1.01 -9.50 -7.47
CA THR A 43 0.28 -8.86 -7.71
C THR A 43 0.31 -8.17 -9.06
N TRP A 44 -0.08 -8.89 -10.12
CA TRP A 44 -0.11 -8.34 -11.48
C TRP A 44 -1.06 -7.14 -11.59
N LYS A 45 -2.24 -7.21 -10.97
CA LYS A 45 -3.24 -6.14 -10.97
C LYS A 45 -2.77 -4.91 -10.20
N VAL A 46 -2.15 -5.09 -9.03
CA VAL A 46 -1.62 -3.97 -8.24
C VAL A 46 -0.48 -3.30 -8.99
N THR A 47 0.50 -4.07 -9.46
CA THR A 47 1.63 -3.56 -10.24
C THR A 47 1.14 -2.83 -11.48
N GLY A 48 0.24 -3.42 -12.27
CA GLY A 48 -0.34 -2.78 -13.45
C GLY A 48 -1.11 -1.49 -13.12
N GLY A 49 -1.87 -1.47 -12.03
CA GLY A 49 -2.55 -0.27 -11.55
C GLY A 49 -1.60 0.87 -11.19
N ILE A 50 -0.49 0.56 -10.50
CA ILE A 50 0.56 1.55 -10.17
C ILE A 50 1.18 2.12 -11.45
N HIS A 51 1.50 1.27 -12.43
CA HIS A 51 2.07 1.72 -13.70
C HIS A 51 1.08 2.59 -14.49
N TRP A 52 -0.20 2.24 -14.50
CA TRP A 52 -1.23 3.03 -15.16
C TRP A 52 -1.37 4.44 -14.54
N GLU A 53 -1.41 4.54 -13.22
CA GLU A 53 -1.42 5.84 -12.54
C GLU A 53 -0.14 6.64 -12.83
N ALA A 54 1.03 6.00 -12.81
CA ALA A 54 2.30 6.64 -13.14
C ALA A 54 2.29 7.21 -14.57
N ILE A 55 1.84 6.42 -15.57
CA ILE A 55 1.71 6.87 -16.95
C ILE A 55 0.74 8.06 -17.06
N LYS A 56 -0.43 7.99 -16.41
CA LYS A 56 -1.38 9.11 -16.39
C LYS A 56 -0.77 10.38 -15.80
N ILE A 57 0.02 10.27 -14.74
CA ILE A 57 0.71 11.39 -14.11
C ILE A 57 1.81 11.95 -15.03
N MET A 58 2.56 11.09 -15.73
CA MET A 58 3.55 11.49 -16.73
C MET A 58 2.91 12.25 -17.90
N LEU A 59 1.78 11.75 -18.41
CA LEU A 59 1.03 12.41 -19.49
C LEU A 59 0.47 13.78 -19.07
N LYS A 60 0.17 13.97 -17.77
CA LYS A 60 -0.21 15.28 -17.21
C LYS A 60 0.97 16.25 -17.03
N GLY A 61 2.19 15.86 -17.43
CA GLY A 61 3.37 16.72 -17.38
C GLY A 61 4.07 16.76 -16.02
N ALA A 62 3.80 15.80 -15.13
CA ALA A 62 4.51 15.73 -13.87
C ALA A 62 6.01 15.53 -14.12
N ARG A 63 6.83 16.43 -13.58
CA ARG A 63 8.29 16.37 -13.67
C ARG A 63 8.89 15.97 -12.34
N TYR A 64 9.98 15.23 -12.40
CA TYR A 64 10.81 15.00 -11.23
C TYR A 64 11.30 16.34 -10.70
N ARG A 65 11.09 16.58 -9.40
CA ARG A 65 11.46 17.82 -8.73
C ARG A 65 12.63 17.52 -7.80
N ASP A 66 13.73 18.23 -8.01
CA ASP A 66 14.92 18.08 -7.17
C ASP A 66 14.57 18.35 -5.71
N ARG A 67 15.01 17.45 -4.82
CA ARG A 67 14.67 17.51 -3.40
C ARG A 67 15.51 18.55 -2.65
N GLY A 68 16.57 19.08 -3.26
CA GLY A 68 17.53 20.00 -2.65
C GLY A 68 18.46 19.31 -1.67
N ALA A 69 19.25 20.14 -0.96
CA ALA A 69 20.15 19.67 0.09
C ALA A 69 19.36 19.05 1.26
N PRO A 70 19.90 18.00 1.91
CA PRO A 70 19.29 17.41 3.09
C PRO A 70 19.06 18.45 4.21
N PRO A 71 18.03 18.27 5.05
CA PRO A 71 17.83 19.14 6.21
C PRO A 71 19.04 19.09 7.15
N ALA A 72 19.45 20.25 7.69
CA ALA A 72 20.59 20.34 8.60
C ALA A 72 20.40 19.58 9.94
N HIS A 73 19.15 19.27 10.30
CA HIS A 73 18.79 18.53 11.50
C HIS A 73 17.84 17.39 11.16
N ALA A 74 17.92 16.29 11.91
CA ALA A 74 17.04 15.14 11.70
C ALA A 74 15.57 15.53 11.91
N VAL A 75 14.74 15.32 10.88
CA VAL A 75 13.31 15.64 10.90
C VAL A 75 12.43 14.41 11.20
N THR A 76 13.03 13.24 11.38
CA THR A 76 12.29 12.01 11.72
C THR A 76 12.14 11.89 13.23
N THR A 77 10.93 12.14 13.73
CA THR A 77 10.55 11.88 15.13
C THR A 77 10.07 10.43 15.28
N GLY A 78 11.00 9.48 15.37
CA GLY A 78 10.68 8.11 15.81
C GLY A 78 10.89 8.00 17.31
N ALA A 79 9.82 7.95 18.11
CA ALA A 79 9.96 7.65 19.53
C ALA A 79 10.31 6.15 19.69
N PRO A 80 11.37 5.79 20.44
CA PRO A 80 11.60 4.40 20.82
C PRO A 80 10.44 3.95 21.72
N ARG A 81 9.83 2.83 21.39
CA ARG A 81 8.82 2.15 22.21
C ARG A 81 9.35 0.81 22.66
#